data_AF-A0A497RKR6-F1
#
_entry.id   AF-A0A497RKR6-F1
#
_cell.length_a   1.000
_cell.length_b   1.000
_cell.length_c   1.000
_cell.angle_alpha   90.00
_cell.angle_beta   90.00
_cell.angle_gamma   90.00
#
_symmetry.space_group_name_H-M   'P 1'
#
loop_
_entity.id
_entity.type
_entity.pdbx_description
1 polymer ?
#
loop_
_entity_poly.entity_id
_entity_poly.type
_entity_poly.pdbx_seq_one_letter_code
_entity_poly.pdbx_strand_id
1 'polypeptide(L)'
;MRTYVRAIVKDRAGRVLKDTGWKETNTLTKNFYAFLGCAMKEENTPCTRVDGTAGTIERPVGGTHAFMELFGYEGNDDGGLLVGTGTTEPTRDDYALESKIPHGTGAGQLYYYTTSIIHGPDYVEVRRTFANQSGADITVREVGLVACYYDVDVSAYRYALIARSLFTITIPDGGSATLYYKISG
;
A
#
# COMPACT_ATOMS: atom_id res chain seq x y z
N MET A 1 16.52 -3.10 7.70
CA MET A 1 15.22 -3.27 7.04
C MET A 1 15.25 -2.55 5.70
N ARG A 2 14.99 -3.30 4.62
CA ARG A 2 14.93 -2.83 3.24
C ARG A 2 13.53 -3.11 2.70
N THR A 3 13.12 -2.35 1.69
CA THR A 3 11.85 -2.59 1.01
C THR A 3 12.09 -3.00 -0.43
N TYR A 4 11.20 -3.81 -0.99
CA TYR A 4 11.31 -4.25 -2.37
C TYR A 4 9.95 -4.23 -3.06
N VAL A 5 9.94 -3.88 -4.33
CA VAL A 5 8.74 -3.91 -5.17
C VAL A 5 8.99 -4.77 -6.41
N ARG A 6 8.01 -5.59 -6.77
CA ARG A 6 7.98 -6.38 -8.01
C ARG A 6 6.60 -6.29 -8.64
N ALA A 7 6.53 -6.34 -9.97
CA ALA A 7 5.28 -6.51 -10.69
C ALA A 7 5.38 -7.60 -11.76
N ILE A 8 4.29 -8.34 -11.92
CA ILE A 8 4.04 -9.20 -13.07
C ILE A 8 2.89 -8.59 -13.85
N VAL A 9 3.19 -8.03 -15.02
CA VAL A 9 2.22 -7.42 -15.94
C VAL A 9 1.77 -8.45 -16.96
N LYS A 10 0.46 -8.52 -17.20
CA LYS A 10 -0.18 -9.40 -18.15
C LYS A 10 -1.05 -8.62 -19.14
N ASP A 11 -1.16 -9.13 -20.36
CA ASP A 11 -2.10 -8.63 -21.36
C ASP A 11 -3.53 -9.12 -21.12
N ARG A 12 -4.45 -8.73 -22.01
CA ARG A 12 -5.87 -9.13 -21.98
C ARG A 12 -6.09 -10.64 -22.07
N ALA A 13 -5.18 -11.37 -22.70
CA ALA A 13 -5.25 -12.83 -22.81
C ALA A 13 -4.62 -13.54 -21.58
N GLY A 14 -4.12 -12.77 -20.60
CA GLY A 14 -3.46 -13.30 -19.41
C GLY A 14 -2.00 -13.70 -19.63
N ARG A 15 -1.40 -13.39 -20.79
CA ARG A 15 0.00 -13.67 -21.09
C ARG A 15 0.89 -12.67 -20.36
N VAL A 16 1.97 -13.15 -19.74
CA VAL A 16 2.94 -12.26 -19.06
C VAL A 16 3.68 -11.43 -20.10
N LEU A 17 3.52 -10.12 -20.02
CA LEU A 17 4.26 -9.14 -20.83
C LEU A 17 5.58 -8.75 -20.17
N LYS A 18 5.58 -8.65 -18.84
CA LYS A 18 6.75 -8.22 -18.08
C LYS A 18 6.73 -8.79 -16.68
N ASP A 19 7.88 -9.28 -16.26
CA ASP A 19 8.21 -9.46 -14.86
C ASP A 19 9.35 -8.50 -14.55
N THR A 20 9.16 -7.61 -13.58
CA THR A 20 10.19 -6.60 -13.27
C THR A 20 11.36 -7.18 -12.49
N GLY A 21 11.23 -8.39 -11.94
CA GLY A 21 12.04 -8.83 -10.82
C GLY A 21 11.82 -7.95 -9.58
N TRP A 22 12.50 -8.29 -8.49
CA TRP A 22 12.52 -7.47 -7.28
C TRP A 22 13.42 -6.26 -7.49
N LYS A 23 12.89 -5.07 -7.22
CA LYS A 23 13.64 -3.83 -7.17
C LYS A 23 13.70 -3.34 -5.73
N GLU A 24 14.90 -3.08 -5.24
CA GLU A 24 15.09 -2.46 -3.94
C GLU A 24 14.52 -1.04 -3.96
N THR A 25 13.81 -0.70 -2.90
CA THR A 25 13.29 0.63 -2.58
C THR A 25 13.68 0.95 -1.13
N ASN A 26 13.48 2.19 -0.66
CA ASN A 26 13.86 2.49 0.72
C ASN A 26 13.09 3.68 1.34
N THR A 27 11.76 3.58 1.43
CA THR A 27 10.98 4.64 2.10
C THR A 27 9.87 4.05 2.97
N LEU A 28 10.25 3.67 4.18
CA LEU A 28 9.33 3.50 5.31
C LEU A 28 9.06 4.88 5.92
N THR A 29 7.79 5.24 6.07
CA THR A 29 7.36 6.55 6.59
C THR A 29 7.50 6.62 8.12
N LYS A 30 7.35 7.81 8.70
CA LYS A 30 7.31 7.99 10.16
C LYS A 30 6.19 7.18 10.81
N ASN A 31 5.05 7.00 10.13
CA ASN A 31 3.95 6.18 10.64
C ASN A 31 4.37 4.72 10.86
N PHE A 32 5.20 4.13 10.00
CA PHE A 32 5.72 2.78 10.21
C PHE A 32 6.45 2.66 11.56
N TYR A 33 7.32 3.63 11.86
CA TYR A 33 8.03 3.67 13.13
C TYR A 33 7.11 4.03 14.31
N ALA A 34 6.05 4.81 14.08
CA ALA A 34 5.03 5.09 15.09
C ALA A 34 4.32 3.80 15.54
N PHE A 35 3.91 2.95 14.60
CA PHE A 35 3.35 1.63 14.94
C PHE A 35 4.36 0.74 15.67
N LEU A 36 5.61 0.65 15.20
CA LEU A 36 6.63 -0.13 15.92
C LEU A 36 6.82 0.38 17.36
N GLY A 37 6.91 1.71 17.53
CA GLY A 37 7.00 2.34 18.85
C GLY A 37 5.78 2.06 19.73
N CYS A 38 4.58 2.13 19.15
CA CYS A 38 3.32 1.84 19.82
C CYS A 38 3.29 0.42 20.41
N ALA A 39 3.68 -0.58 19.61
CA ALA A 39 3.74 -1.97 20.05
C ALA A 39 4.87 -2.21 21.06
N MET A 40 6.06 -1.65 20.83
CA MET A 40 7.24 -1.89 21.68
C MET A 40 7.14 -1.21 23.04
N LYS A 41 6.45 -0.08 23.13
CA LYS A 41 6.23 0.66 24.38
C LYS A 41 4.92 0.30 25.08
N GLU A 42 4.01 -0.37 24.37
CA GLU A 42 2.63 -0.57 24.82
C GLU A 42 1.93 0.76 25.15
N GLU A 43 2.11 1.78 24.30
CA GLU A 43 1.64 3.15 24.54
C GLU A 43 0.94 3.72 23.30
N ASN A 44 -0.20 4.38 23.51
CA ASN A 44 -0.91 5.07 22.43
C ASN A 44 0.03 6.07 21.75
N THR A 45 0.22 5.94 20.44
CA THR A 45 1.28 6.67 19.73
C THR A 45 0.69 7.55 18.63
N PRO A 46 1.04 8.85 18.56
CA PRO A 46 0.59 9.73 17.49
C PRO A 46 1.07 9.28 16.11
N CYS A 47 0.23 9.51 15.10
CA CYS A 47 0.53 9.30 13.69
C CYS A 47 -0.15 10.38 12.82
N THR A 48 0.18 10.39 11.53
CA THR A 48 -0.52 11.23 10.54
C THR A 48 -1.42 10.34 9.68
N ARG A 49 -2.72 10.65 9.67
CA ARG A 49 -3.70 9.97 8.82
C ARG A 49 -3.43 10.24 7.34
N VAL A 50 -3.98 9.42 6.46
CA VAL A 50 -3.88 9.62 5.00
C VAL A 50 -4.51 10.93 4.48
N ASP A 51 -5.37 11.57 5.27
CA ASP A 51 -5.93 12.90 4.96
C ASP A 51 -5.06 14.07 5.46
N GLY A 52 -3.91 13.78 6.06
CA GLY A 52 -2.97 14.76 6.62
C GLY A 52 -3.30 15.24 8.04
N THR A 53 -4.41 14.80 8.62
CA THR A 53 -4.76 15.15 10.00
C THR A 53 -4.02 14.27 11.01
N ALA A 54 -3.88 14.76 12.24
CA ALA A 54 -3.29 14.00 13.33
C ALA A 54 -4.25 12.91 13.83
N GLY A 55 -3.73 11.72 14.12
CA GLY A 55 -4.46 10.65 14.79
C GLY A 55 -3.59 9.94 15.82
N THR A 56 -4.20 9.04 16.59
CA THR A 56 -3.51 8.31 17.65
C THR A 56 -3.76 6.81 17.51
N ILE A 57 -2.69 6.06 17.27
CA ILE A 57 -2.72 4.59 17.19
C ILE A 57 -3.01 4.04 18.58
N GLU A 58 -4.05 3.21 18.70
CA GLU A 58 -4.31 2.46 19.92
C GLU A 58 -3.15 1.47 20.20
N ARG A 59 -2.64 1.49 21.44
CA ARG A 59 -1.70 0.47 21.90
C ARG A 59 -2.33 -0.92 21.78
N PRO A 60 -1.58 -1.94 21.31
CA PRO A 60 -2.12 -3.28 21.16
C PRO A 60 -2.29 -3.94 22.54
N VAL A 61 -3.43 -3.70 23.18
CA VAL A 61 -3.95 -4.52 24.28
C VAL A 61 -4.77 -5.67 23.75
N GLY A 62 -5.10 -6.65 24.60
CA GLY A 62 -5.82 -7.88 24.25
C GLY A 62 -7.27 -7.73 23.71
N GLY A 63 -7.56 -6.67 22.94
CA GLY A 63 -8.82 -6.41 22.24
C GLY A 63 -8.83 -6.88 20.77
N THR A 64 -9.90 -6.54 20.06
CA THR A 64 -10.22 -6.98 18.68
C THR A 64 -9.95 -5.93 17.60
N HIS A 65 -9.36 -4.79 17.96
CA HIS A 65 -9.13 -3.70 17.03
C HIS A 65 -7.94 -3.96 16.10
N ALA A 66 -8.06 -3.55 14.85
CA ALA A 66 -6.94 -3.54 13.92
C ALA A 66 -5.81 -2.64 14.44
N PHE A 67 -4.59 -3.18 14.43
CA PHE A 67 -3.38 -2.45 14.85
C PHE A 67 -2.58 -1.92 13.66
N MET A 68 -2.07 -2.80 12.80
CA MET A 68 -1.37 -2.44 11.57
C MET A 68 -1.81 -3.39 10.45
N GLU A 69 -3.09 -3.34 10.10
CA GLU A 69 -3.68 -4.26 9.14
C GLU A 69 -3.43 -3.78 7.70
N LEU A 70 -2.82 -4.63 6.87
CA LEU A 70 -2.60 -4.38 5.44
C LEU A 70 -3.57 -5.16 4.54
N PHE A 71 -4.59 -5.80 5.13
CA PHE A 71 -5.62 -6.47 4.37
C PHE A 71 -6.58 -5.45 3.75
N GLY A 72 -6.68 -5.46 2.42
CA GLY A 72 -7.64 -4.66 1.67
C GLY A 72 -8.57 -5.59 0.89
N TYR A 73 -9.87 -5.48 1.12
CA TYR A 73 -10.90 -6.19 0.36
C TYR A 73 -10.89 -5.76 -1.12
N GLU A 74 -11.44 -6.60 -1.99
CA GLU A 74 -11.75 -6.21 -3.37
C GLU A 74 -12.60 -4.93 -3.38
N GLY A 75 -12.25 -4.00 -4.26
CA GLY A 75 -12.90 -2.70 -4.35
C GLY A 75 -12.49 -1.66 -3.31
N ASN A 76 -11.81 -2.03 -2.23
CA ASN A 76 -11.32 -1.06 -1.24
C ASN A 76 -9.97 -0.46 -1.67
N ASP A 77 -9.92 0.86 -1.84
CA ASP A 77 -8.69 1.62 -2.13
C ASP A 77 -8.31 2.60 -1.00
N ASP A 78 -8.82 2.37 0.21
CA ASP A 78 -8.43 3.13 1.42
C ASP A 78 -7.18 2.53 2.08
N GLY A 79 -6.97 1.21 1.96
CA GLY A 79 -5.90 0.48 2.65
C GLY A 79 -5.30 -0.68 1.85
N GLY A 80 -4.26 -1.28 2.45
CA GLY A 80 -3.48 -2.37 1.86
C GLY A 80 -2.42 -1.87 0.88
N LEU A 81 -2.28 -2.55 -0.26
CA LEU A 81 -1.37 -2.14 -1.33
C LEU A 81 -2.13 -1.22 -2.31
N LEU A 82 -1.66 0.02 -2.45
CA LEU A 82 -2.23 1.05 -3.31
C LEU A 82 -1.23 1.46 -4.40
N VAL A 83 -1.74 2.01 -5.50
CA VAL A 83 -0.92 2.50 -6.62
C VAL A 83 -1.30 3.93 -7.02
N GLY A 84 -0.36 4.66 -7.57
CA GLY A 84 -0.54 6.04 -7.97
C GLY A 84 0.27 6.44 -9.20
N THR A 85 0.10 7.70 -9.60
CA THR A 85 0.82 8.33 -10.72
C THR A 85 1.85 9.36 -10.28
N GLY A 86 2.01 9.58 -8.97
CA GLY A 86 2.99 10.50 -8.42
C GLY A 86 4.42 10.18 -8.82
N THR A 87 5.22 11.23 -8.87
CA THR A 87 6.62 11.21 -9.32
C THR A 87 7.57 11.88 -8.34
N THR A 88 7.05 12.57 -7.34
CA THR A 88 7.84 13.22 -6.30
C THR A 88 8.55 12.14 -5.48
N GLU A 89 9.84 12.36 -5.21
CA GLU A 89 10.67 11.44 -4.44
C GLU A 89 10.05 11.20 -3.05
N PRO A 90 9.76 9.94 -2.68
CA PRO A 90 9.11 9.63 -1.41
C PRO A 90 9.98 10.02 -0.21
N THR A 91 9.36 10.67 0.77
CA THR A 91 10.04 11.06 2.01
C THR A 91 9.49 10.28 3.20
N ARG A 92 10.20 10.34 4.32
CA ARG A 92 9.69 9.75 5.58
C ARG A 92 8.48 10.52 6.14
N ASP A 93 8.26 11.75 5.70
CA ASP A 93 7.17 12.63 6.14
C ASP A 93 5.88 12.43 5.34
N ASP A 94 5.93 11.63 4.27
CA ASP A 94 4.75 11.34 3.46
C ASP A 94 3.69 10.59 4.28
N TYR A 95 2.44 11.04 4.15
CA TYR A 95 1.27 10.44 4.81
C TYR A 95 0.27 9.83 3.82
N ALA A 96 0.41 10.11 2.52
CA ALA A 96 -0.41 9.56 1.44
C ALA A 96 0.43 9.38 0.16
N LEU A 97 -0.11 8.64 -0.81
CA LEU A 97 0.40 8.71 -2.18
C LEU A 97 0.18 10.13 -2.72
N GLU A 98 1.09 10.63 -3.55
CA GLU A 98 0.97 11.97 -4.14
C GLU A 98 -0.24 12.06 -5.08
N SER A 99 -0.48 11.00 -5.85
CA SER A 99 -1.61 10.95 -6.76
C SER A 99 -2.11 9.51 -6.90
N LYS A 100 -2.94 9.06 -5.95
CA LYS A 100 -3.57 7.74 -5.95
C LYS A 100 -4.41 7.53 -7.21
N ILE A 101 -4.27 6.37 -7.85
CA ILE A 101 -5.18 5.89 -8.89
C ILE A 101 -6.39 5.27 -8.19
N PRO A 102 -7.61 5.80 -8.31
CA PRO A 102 -8.77 5.28 -7.58
C PRO A 102 -9.20 3.90 -8.10
N HIS A 103 -9.91 3.17 -7.24
CA HIS A 103 -10.60 1.95 -7.65
C HIS A 103 -11.69 2.24 -8.70
N GLY A 104 -11.78 1.40 -9.74
CA GLY A 104 -12.91 1.35 -10.66
C GLY A 104 -12.52 0.88 -12.05
N THR A 105 -13.41 1.09 -13.01
CA THR A 105 -13.22 0.70 -14.43
C THR A 105 -13.36 1.90 -15.38
N GLY A 106 -13.55 3.11 -14.85
CA GLY A 106 -13.58 4.33 -15.65
C GLY A 106 -12.19 4.78 -16.11
N ALA A 107 -12.15 5.82 -16.92
CA ALA A 107 -10.91 6.42 -17.40
C ALA A 107 -9.98 6.79 -16.22
N GLY A 108 -8.72 6.33 -16.28
CA GLY A 108 -7.72 6.60 -15.24
C GLY A 108 -7.94 5.83 -13.93
N GLN A 109 -8.81 4.81 -13.90
CA GLN A 109 -9.05 3.96 -12.74
C GLN A 109 -8.49 2.55 -12.96
N LEU A 110 -8.10 1.88 -11.89
CA LEU A 110 -7.76 0.46 -11.92
C LEU A 110 -8.76 -0.31 -11.06
N TYR A 111 -9.10 -1.53 -11.47
CA TYR A 111 -9.90 -2.42 -10.66
C TYR A 111 -8.98 -3.12 -9.66
N TYR A 112 -9.30 -3.01 -8.36
CA TYR A 112 -8.44 -3.43 -7.26
C TYR A 112 -8.99 -4.74 -6.68
N TYR A 113 -8.26 -5.84 -6.83
CA TYR A 113 -8.63 -7.12 -6.22
C TYR A 113 -8.29 -7.17 -4.73
N THR A 114 -8.70 -8.22 -4.03
CA THR A 114 -8.31 -8.47 -2.64
C THR A 114 -6.79 -8.56 -2.48
N THR A 115 -6.28 -8.00 -1.39
CA THR A 115 -4.87 -8.13 -0.99
C THR A 115 -4.60 -9.50 -0.36
N SER A 116 -3.41 -10.05 -0.58
CA SER A 116 -2.91 -11.25 0.10
C SER A 116 -1.61 -10.92 0.82
N ILE A 117 -1.45 -11.43 2.03
CA ILE A 117 -0.29 -11.17 2.88
C ILE A 117 0.37 -12.52 3.19
N ILE A 118 1.70 -12.57 3.07
CA ILE A 118 2.51 -13.70 3.49
C ILE A 118 3.70 -13.18 4.31
N HIS A 119 4.23 -14.00 5.21
CA HIS A 119 5.47 -13.69 5.92
C HIS A 119 6.42 -14.88 5.86
N GLY A 120 7.72 -14.57 5.87
CA GLY A 120 8.81 -15.51 6.05
C GLY A 120 9.54 -15.24 7.36
N PRO A 121 10.66 -15.92 7.61
CA PRO A 121 11.46 -15.72 8.82
C PRO A 121 12.07 -14.31 8.92
N ASP A 122 12.26 -13.64 7.78
CA ASP A 122 12.98 -12.37 7.64
C ASP A 122 12.22 -11.34 6.79
N TYR A 123 10.96 -11.61 6.40
CA TYR A 123 10.18 -10.66 5.61
C TYR A 123 8.67 -10.74 5.84
N VAL A 124 7.98 -9.64 5.53
CA VAL A 124 6.54 -9.60 5.27
C VAL A 124 6.32 -9.11 3.85
N GLU A 125 5.42 -9.75 3.12
CA GLU A 125 5.08 -9.42 1.74
C GLU A 125 3.57 -9.24 1.58
N VAL A 126 3.20 -8.13 0.95
CA VAL A 126 1.84 -7.80 0.57
C VAL A 126 1.75 -7.85 -0.95
N ARG A 127 0.74 -8.54 -1.48
CA ARG A 127 0.51 -8.62 -2.92
C ARG A 127 -0.93 -8.28 -3.28
N ARG A 128 -1.10 -7.61 -4.42
CA ARG A 128 -2.41 -7.22 -4.93
C ARG A 128 -2.39 -7.18 -6.45
N THR A 129 -3.49 -7.62 -7.07
CA THR A 129 -3.69 -7.50 -8.51
C THR A 129 -4.53 -6.27 -8.83
N PHE A 130 -4.15 -5.59 -9.90
CA PHE A 130 -4.84 -4.44 -10.48
C PHE A 130 -5.20 -4.77 -11.92
N ALA A 131 -6.47 -4.74 -12.29
CA ALA A 131 -6.90 -4.88 -13.68
C ALA A 131 -7.19 -3.51 -14.28
N ASN A 132 -6.78 -3.30 -15.52
CA ASN A 132 -7.10 -2.10 -16.27
C ASN A 132 -8.24 -2.39 -17.23
N GLN A 133 -9.39 -1.76 -17.01
CA GLN A 133 -10.57 -1.84 -17.87
C GLN A 133 -11.02 -0.45 -18.31
N SER A 134 -10.09 0.52 -18.29
CA SER A 134 -10.38 1.95 -18.43
C SER A 134 -10.52 2.44 -19.87
N GLY A 135 -10.22 1.60 -20.86
CA GLY A 135 -10.22 1.94 -22.28
C GLY A 135 -8.90 2.53 -22.80
N ALA A 136 -7.89 2.71 -21.94
CA ALA A 136 -6.55 3.14 -22.30
C ALA A 136 -5.49 2.56 -21.35
N ASP A 137 -4.23 2.53 -21.79
CA ASP A 137 -3.11 2.09 -20.95
C ASP A 137 -2.93 3.01 -19.73
N ILE A 138 -2.70 2.42 -18.56
CA ILE A 138 -2.45 3.15 -17.31
C ILE A 138 -1.01 2.95 -16.87
N THR A 139 -0.29 4.05 -16.65
CA THR A 139 1.07 4.00 -16.11
C THR A 139 1.05 4.29 -14.62
N VAL A 140 1.37 3.27 -13.82
CA VAL A 140 1.66 3.40 -12.40
C VAL A 140 3.08 3.94 -12.25
N ARG A 141 3.27 4.89 -11.33
CA ARG A 141 4.56 5.52 -11.02
C ARG A 141 4.93 5.48 -9.55
N GLU A 142 3.97 5.23 -8.67
CA GLU A 142 4.21 5.04 -7.24
C GLU A 142 3.37 3.88 -6.69
N VAL A 143 3.89 3.26 -5.62
CA VAL A 143 3.24 2.18 -4.88
C VAL A 143 3.35 2.49 -3.40
N GLY A 144 2.27 2.23 -2.65
CA GLY A 144 2.23 2.45 -1.21
C GLY A 144 1.63 1.30 -0.44
N LEU A 145 2.05 1.17 0.82
CA LEU A 145 1.41 0.34 1.83
C LEU A 145 0.70 1.24 2.83
N VAL A 146 -0.60 1.07 2.97
CA VAL A 146 -1.45 1.86 3.87
C VAL A 146 -2.10 0.92 4.88
N ALA A 147 -1.77 1.11 6.15
CA ALA A 147 -2.26 0.28 7.24
C ALA A 147 -3.59 0.84 7.80
N CYS A 148 -4.57 -0.04 7.96
CA CYS A 148 -5.75 0.19 8.79
C CYS A 148 -5.37 0.03 10.26
N TYR A 149 -5.83 0.95 11.10
CA TYR A 149 -5.64 0.93 12.54
C TYR A 149 -6.84 1.54 13.26
N TYR A 150 -7.03 1.21 14.53
CA TYR A 150 -8.03 1.87 15.37
C TYR A 150 -7.47 3.18 15.95
N ASP A 151 -8.14 4.28 15.64
CA ASP A 151 -7.78 5.61 16.09
C ASP A 151 -8.59 6.00 17.32
N VAL A 152 -7.92 6.17 18.46
CA VAL A 152 -8.57 6.45 19.74
C VAL A 152 -9.14 7.87 19.82
N ASP A 153 -8.62 8.82 19.04
CA ASP A 153 -9.07 10.22 19.06
C ASP A 153 -10.51 10.35 18.52
N VAL A 154 -10.87 9.46 17.59
CA VAL A 154 -12.16 9.45 16.91
C VAL A 154 -12.94 8.14 17.11
N SER A 155 -12.40 7.22 17.90
CA SER A 155 -12.99 5.91 18.22
C SER A 155 -13.43 5.12 16.97
N ALA A 156 -12.60 5.14 15.93
CA ALA A 156 -12.93 4.55 14.63
C ALA A 156 -11.69 4.07 13.87
N TYR A 157 -11.90 3.16 12.92
CA TYR A 157 -10.83 2.74 12.01
C TYR A 157 -10.40 3.87 11.08
N ARG A 158 -9.09 4.05 10.96
CA ARG A 158 -8.43 5.03 10.11
C ARG A 158 -7.24 4.38 9.42
N TYR A 159 -6.64 5.14 8.50
CA TYR A 159 -5.59 4.66 7.63
C TYR A 159 -4.35 5.54 7.75
N ALA A 160 -3.19 4.90 7.73
CA ALA A 160 -1.88 5.56 7.77
C ALA A 160 -0.94 4.93 6.75
N LEU A 161 -0.34 5.73 5.87
CA LEU A 161 0.70 5.27 4.95
C LEU A 161 1.94 4.87 5.74
N ILE A 162 2.40 3.63 5.58
CA ILE A 162 3.60 3.09 6.25
C ILE A 162 4.80 2.93 5.31
N ALA A 163 4.56 2.85 4.00
CA ALA A 163 5.63 2.78 3.01
C ALA A 163 5.18 3.39 1.68
N ARG A 164 6.09 4.04 0.97
CA ARG A 164 5.86 4.59 -0.37
C ARG A 164 7.09 4.37 -1.23
N SER A 165 6.94 4.16 -2.52
CA SER A 165 8.09 3.95 -3.42
C SER A 165 7.74 4.37 -4.83
N LEU A 166 8.70 4.99 -5.53
CA LEU A 166 8.59 5.16 -6.98
C LEU A 166 8.81 3.82 -7.67
N PHE A 167 7.89 3.48 -8.56
CA PHE A 167 7.94 2.23 -9.30
C PHE A 167 7.10 2.35 -10.57
N THR A 168 7.78 2.34 -11.73
CA THR A 168 7.13 2.56 -13.02
C THR A 168 6.81 1.26 -13.75
N ILE A 169 5.51 1.05 -14.01
CA ILE A 169 4.99 0.01 -14.91
C ILE A 169 3.79 0.55 -15.68
N THR A 170 3.53 -0.01 -16.86
CA THR A 170 2.32 0.27 -17.64
C THR A 170 1.46 -0.98 -17.66
N ILE A 171 0.19 -0.82 -17.30
CA ILE A 171 -0.84 -1.87 -17.36
C ILE A 171 -1.67 -1.59 -18.61
N PRO A 172 -1.59 -2.43 -19.66
CA PRO A 172 -2.32 -2.17 -20.89
C PRO A 172 -3.83 -2.26 -20.68
N ASP A 173 -4.61 -1.59 -21.52
CA ASP A 173 -6.07 -1.74 -21.49
C ASP A 173 -6.51 -3.22 -21.64
N GLY A 174 -7.43 -3.64 -20.79
CA GLY A 174 -7.87 -5.03 -20.63
C GLY A 174 -6.85 -5.96 -19.96
N GLY A 175 -5.65 -5.48 -19.65
CA GLY A 175 -4.60 -6.24 -18.96
C GLY A 175 -4.67 -6.13 -17.44
N SER A 176 -3.63 -6.64 -16.77
CA SER A 176 -3.49 -6.55 -15.32
C SER A 176 -2.04 -6.50 -14.87
N ALA A 177 -1.80 -6.05 -13.64
CA ALA A 177 -0.53 -6.24 -12.96
C ALA A 177 -0.75 -6.78 -11.54
N THR A 178 -0.05 -7.85 -11.19
CA THR A 178 0.10 -8.26 -9.79
C THR A 178 1.36 -7.61 -9.24
N LEU A 179 1.17 -6.72 -8.27
CA LEU A 179 2.24 -6.06 -7.53
C LEU A 179 2.51 -6.80 -6.22
N TYR A 180 3.78 -6.80 -5.84
CA TYR A 180 4.30 -7.36 -4.61
C TYR A 180 5.14 -6.27 -3.93
N TYR A 181 4.89 -6.04 -2.65
CA TYR A 181 5.66 -5.15 -1.81
C TYR A 181 6.18 -5.93 -0.61
N LYS A 182 7.50 -5.97 -0.44
CA LYS A 182 8.17 -6.71 0.63
C LYS A 182 8.90 -5.76 1.56
N ILE A 183 8.76 -5.99 2.86
CA ILE A 183 9.60 -5.40 3.91
C ILE A 183 10.48 -6.54 4.43
N SER A 184 11.80 -6.41 4.34
CA SER A 184 12.77 -7.47 4.66
C SER A 184 13.81 -6.98 5.67
N GLY A 185 14.15 -7.83 6.65
CA GLY A 185 15.14 -7.60 7.71
C GLY A 185 16.56 -7.80 7.25
#